data_AF-G0QW16-F1
#
_entry.id   AF-G0QW16-F1
#
_cell.length_a   1.000
_cell.length_b   1.000
_cell.length_c   1.000
_cell.angle_alpha   90.00
_cell.angle_beta   90.00
_cell.angle_gamma   90.00
#
_symmetry.space_group_name_H-M   'P 1'
#
loop_
_entity.id
_entity.type
_entity.pdbx_description
1 polymer ?
#
loop_
_entity_poly.entity_id
_entity_poly.type
_entity_poly.pdbx_seq_one_letter_code
_entity_poly.pdbx_strand_id
1 'polypeptide(L)'
;MKIGVFGIVQEPTNIECDNKLMLFRKGCTPLWEEWKGGGCWILLVQGEMYKKLNIIWEDLLLGCVGEQFKDSNIIGIVLSIRKNKKAVIEMWMRDRDESKKIRAGEELRNLLELEPKNLIFYYKDHQLSLIEGSTMKGSKSYKFIGTPVPTPIIPEIIGLENATEQEIKKVQEEDFEI
;
A
#
# COMPACT_ATOMS: atom_id res chain seq x y z
N MET A 1 4.02 -24.59 15.79
CA MET A 1 5.44 -24.62 15.36
C MET A 1 5.81 -23.19 14.98
N LYS A 2 6.42 -22.41 15.88
CA LYS A 2 6.93 -21.06 15.57
C LYS A 2 8.31 -21.24 14.96
N ILE A 3 8.45 -21.02 13.66
CA ILE A 3 9.76 -21.07 13.00
C ILE A 3 10.47 -19.76 13.35
N GLY A 4 11.32 -19.83 14.38
CA GLY A 4 12.03 -18.68 14.93
C GLY A 4 13.15 -18.21 14.00
N VAL A 5 12.84 -17.24 13.14
CA VAL A 5 13.84 -16.35 12.54
C VAL A 5 13.91 -15.00 13.31
N PHE A 6 12.92 -14.71 14.16
CA PHE A 6 12.74 -13.47 14.92
C PHE A 6 13.48 -13.38 16.28
N GLY A 7 14.56 -14.14 16.48
CA GLY A 7 15.31 -14.12 17.74
C GLY A 7 16.28 -12.94 17.92
N ILE A 8 16.54 -12.15 16.86
CA ILE A 8 17.62 -11.15 16.84
C ILE A 8 17.09 -9.70 16.88
N VAL A 9 15.82 -9.47 16.52
CA VAL A 9 15.22 -8.13 16.42
C VAL A 9 14.06 -8.03 17.41
N GLN A 10 14.06 -6.97 18.21
CA GLN A 10 13.01 -6.69 19.19
C GLN A 10 11.64 -6.59 18.50
N GLU A 11 10.59 -7.09 19.17
CA GLU A 11 9.21 -6.92 18.67
C GLU A 11 8.91 -5.44 18.42
N PRO A 12 8.29 -5.09 17.27
CA PRO A 12 8.02 -3.69 16.93
C PRO A 12 7.32 -2.89 18.02
N THR A 13 6.37 -3.49 18.74
CA THR A 13 5.66 -2.84 19.85
C THR A 13 6.52 -2.56 21.09
N ASN A 14 7.67 -3.24 21.24
CA ASN A 14 8.59 -3.07 22.36
C ASN A 14 9.74 -2.10 22.06
N ILE A 15 9.84 -1.60 20.83
CA ILE A 15 10.86 -0.63 20.45
C ILE A 15 10.57 0.72 21.09
N GLU A 16 11.59 1.34 21.70
CA GLU A 16 11.46 2.66 22.28
C GLU A 16 10.98 3.68 21.23
N CYS A 17 10.15 4.63 21.67
CA CYS A 17 9.70 5.71 20.79
C CYS A 17 10.89 6.45 20.18
N ASP A 18 10.75 6.88 18.92
CA ASP A 18 11.76 7.58 18.12
C ASP A 18 12.86 6.70 17.49
N ASN A 19 12.92 5.40 17.81
CA ASN A 19 13.70 4.44 17.04
C ASN A 19 12.98 4.00 15.76
N LYS A 20 13.77 3.63 14.75
CA LYS A 20 13.28 3.17 13.44
C LYS A 20 13.85 1.81 13.08
N LEU A 21 13.00 0.92 12.59
CA LEU A 21 13.44 -0.28 11.87
C LEU A 21 13.46 0.01 10.38
N MET A 22 14.49 -0.48 9.69
CA MET A 22 14.71 -0.20 8.28
C MET A 22 15.19 -1.46 7.57
N LEU A 23 14.60 -1.77 6.42
CA LEU A 23 15.07 -2.80 5.50
C LEU A 23 15.22 -2.17 4.12
N PHE A 24 16.42 -2.20 3.55
CA PHE A 24 16.69 -1.68 2.22
C PHE A 24 17.39 -2.73 1.38
N ARG A 25 17.13 -2.70 0.07
CA ARG A 25 17.84 -3.55 -0.90
C ARG A 25 19.34 -3.27 -0.82
N LYS A 26 20.15 -4.30 -1.08
CA LYS A 26 21.62 -4.17 -1.10
C LYS A 26 22.05 -3.04 -2.05
N GLY A 27 22.91 -2.15 -1.57
CA GLY A 27 23.39 -0.98 -2.33
C GLY A 27 22.41 0.19 -2.35
N CYS A 28 21.23 0.08 -1.74
CA CYS A 28 20.32 1.20 -1.56
C CYS A 28 20.50 1.79 -0.17
N THR A 29 20.83 3.08 -0.10
CA THR A 29 20.94 3.82 1.15
C THR A 29 19.61 4.51 1.47
N PRO A 30 19.25 4.65 2.76
CA PRO A 30 18.03 5.32 3.21
C PRO A 30 18.18 6.85 3.20
N LEU A 31 18.74 7.40 2.12
CA LEU A 31 19.00 8.84 1.94
C LEU A 31 18.15 9.35 0.77
N TRP A 32 17.38 10.41 0.99
CA TRP A 32 16.52 10.97 -0.08
C TRP A 32 17.36 11.54 -1.23
N GLU A 33 18.59 11.98 -0.96
CA GLU A 33 19.53 12.57 -1.91
C GLU A 33 19.91 11.60 -3.05
N GLU A 34 19.97 10.30 -2.73
CA GLU A 34 20.26 9.23 -3.69
C GLU A 34 19.02 8.86 -4.53
N TRP A 35 17.82 9.12 -4.01
CA TRP A 35 16.55 8.71 -4.61
C TRP A 35 15.62 9.89 -4.95
N LYS A 36 16.18 10.99 -5.46
CA LYS A 36 15.42 12.21 -5.83
C LYS A 36 14.32 11.95 -6.88
N GLY A 37 14.49 10.95 -7.73
CA GLY A 37 13.48 10.51 -8.70
C GLY A 37 12.28 9.79 -8.06
N GLY A 38 12.40 9.39 -6.81
CA GLY A 38 11.47 8.50 -6.15
C GLY A 38 10.43 9.19 -5.27
N GLY A 39 9.78 8.36 -4.47
CA GLY A 39 8.79 8.80 -3.50
C GLY A 39 8.48 7.69 -2.50
N CYS A 40 7.61 8.02 -1.56
CA CYS A 40 7.33 7.22 -0.39
C CYS A 40 5.83 7.06 -0.21
N TRP A 41 5.37 5.82 -0.16
CA TRP A 41 4.07 5.46 0.41
C TRP A 41 4.17 5.46 1.92
N ILE A 42 3.15 5.99 2.57
CA ILE A 42 3.13 6.19 4.02
C ILE A 42 1.81 5.62 4.54
N LEU A 43 1.88 4.57 5.35
CA LEU A 43 0.75 3.98 6.06
C LEU A 43 0.79 4.42 7.53
N LEU A 44 -0.24 5.14 7.96
CA LEU A 44 -0.44 5.45 9.38
C LEU A 44 -1.18 4.30 10.08
N VAL A 45 -0.49 3.65 11.02
CA VAL A 45 -1.03 2.54 11.82
C VAL A 45 -1.45 3.08 13.20
N GLN A 46 -2.74 2.96 13.52
CA GLN A 46 -3.30 3.42 14.79
C GLN A 46 -4.56 2.61 15.17
N GLY A 47 -5.05 2.77 16.40
CA GLY A 47 -6.27 2.11 16.86
C GLY A 47 -6.16 0.58 16.84
N GLU A 48 -7.17 -0.11 16.32
CA GLU A 48 -7.18 -1.58 16.23
C GLU A 48 -6.07 -2.14 15.35
N MET A 49 -5.67 -1.42 14.30
CA MET A 49 -4.58 -1.84 13.42
C MET A 49 -3.23 -1.90 14.15
N TYR A 50 -3.02 -1.03 15.14
CA TYR A 50 -1.79 -1.04 15.94
C TYR A 50 -1.64 -2.35 16.74
N LYS A 51 -2.74 -3.00 17.13
CA LYS A 51 -2.69 -4.32 17.78
C LYS A 51 -2.12 -5.41 16.86
N LYS A 52 -2.21 -5.21 15.55
CA LYS A 52 -1.66 -6.11 14.51
C LYS A 52 -0.29 -5.65 13.99
N LEU A 53 0.33 -4.61 14.58
CA LEU A 53 1.55 -4.00 14.06
C LEU A 53 2.70 -5.01 13.87
N ASN A 54 2.88 -5.93 14.82
CA ASN A 54 3.94 -6.94 14.75
C ASN A 54 3.76 -7.85 13.52
N ILE A 55 2.52 -8.29 13.27
CA ILE A 55 2.17 -9.13 12.12
C ILE A 55 2.34 -8.33 10.83
N ILE A 56 1.81 -7.10 10.78
CA ILE A 56 1.94 -6.21 9.61
C ILE A 56 3.42 -6.01 9.23
N TRP A 57 4.28 -5.78 10.23
CA TRP A 57 5.70 -5.59 9.97
C TRP A 57 6.39 -6.89 9.52
N GLU A 58 6.04 -8.03 10.13
CA GLU A 58 6.55 -9.35 9.73
C GLU A 58 6.15 -9.71 8.29
N ASP A 59 4.88 -9.51 7.92
CA ASP A 59 4.36 -9.76 6.57
C ASP A 59 5.06 -8.85 5.54
N LEU A 60 5.38 -7.60 5.91
CA LEU A 60 6.18 -6.72 5.05
C LEU A 60 7.60 -7.21 4.86
N LEU A 61 8.28 -7.62 5.94
CA LEU A 61 9.63 -8.16 5.85
C LEU A 61 9.66 -9.41 4.97
N LEU A 62 8.71 -10.33 5.18
CA LEU A 62 8.58 -11.55 4.39
C LEU A 62 8.20 -11.27 2.94
N GLY A 63 7.30 -10.32 2.70
CA GLY A 63 6.92 -9.88 1.35
C GLY A 63 8.09 -9.24 0.59
N CYS A 64 8.93 -8.46 1.27
CA CYS A 64 10.14 -7.89 0.68
C CYS A 64 11.19 -8.96 0.37
N VAL A 65 11.53 -9.84 1.33
CA VAL A 65 12.57 -10.87 1.15
C VAL A 65 12.11 -11.98 0.20
N GLY A 66 10.82 -12.28 0.18
CA GLY A 66 10.20 -13.22 -0.75
C GLY A 66 9.93 -12.66 -2.14
N GLU A 67 10.34 -11.40 -2.42
CA GLU A 67 10.12 -10.70 -3.70
C GLU A 67 8.66 -10.75 -4.17
N GLN A 68 7.70 -10.61 -3.24
CA GLN A 68 6.26 -10.62 -3.56
C GLN A 68 5.81 -9.33 -4.24
N PHE A 69 6.55 -8.24 -4.01
CA PHE A 69 6.45 -7.02 -4.81
C PHE A 69 7.06 -7.31 -6.18
N LYS A 70 6.21 -7.47 -7.20
CA LYS A 70 6.63 -7.86 -8.56
C LYS A 70 7.45 -6.76 -9.24
N ASP A 71 7.45 -5.55 -8.68
CA ASP A 71 8.20 -4.41 -9.19
C ASP A 71 9.51 -4.18 -8.40
N SER A 72 10.64 -4.18 -9.13
CA SER A 72 11.96 -3.79 -8.62
C SER A 72 12.07 -2.33 -8.14
N ASN A 73 11.01 -1.54 -8.33
CA ASN A 73 10.96 -0.13 -7.95
C ASN A 73 10.99 0.10 -6.42
N ILE A 74 10.58 -0.89 -5.61
CA ILE A 74 10.64 -0.79 -4.15
C ILE A 74 12.09 -0.96 -3.67
N ILE A 75 12.63 0.08 -3.03
CA ILE A 75 14.03 0.12 -2.58
C ILE A 75 14.19 -0.17 -1.08
N GLY A 76 13.14 0.05 -0.30
CA GLY A 76 13.16 -0.25 1.13
C GLY A 76 11.88 0.11 1.85
N ILE A 77 11.81 -0.33 3.10
CA ILE A 77 10.71 -0.09 4.02
C ILE A 77 11.27 0.43 5.34
N VAL A 78 10.52 1.32 5.99
CA VAL A 78 10.86 1.90 7.29
C VAL A 78 9.66 1.82 8.21
N LEU A 79 9.88 1.36 9.44
CA LEU A 79 8.89 1.42 10.52
C LEU A 79 9.37 2.39 11.58
N SER A 80 8.54 3.40 11.89
CA SER A 80 8.77 4.35 12.96
C SER A 80 7.70 4.20 14.04
N ILE A 81 8.12 3.83 15.26
CA ILE A 81 7.21 3.77 16.43
C ILE A 81 7.01 5.19 16.97
N ARG A 82 5.76 5.54 17.23
CA ARG A 82 5.36 6.85 17.74
C ARG A 82 4.65 6.70 19.08
N LYS A 83 4.57 7.82 19.81
CA LYS A 83 3.80 7.92 21.05
C LYS A 83 2.31 7.64 20.78
N ASN A 84 1.58 7.33 21.86
CA ASN A 84 0.13 7.13 21.84
C ASN A 84 -0.35 5.95 20.97
N LYS A 85 0.40 4.84 20.95
CA LYS A 85 0.07 3.62 20.18
C LYS A 85 -0.17 3.92 18.70
N LYS A 86 0.76 4.66 18.12
CA LYS A 86 0.78 4.97 16.69
C LYS A 86 2.09 4.48 16.11
N ALA A 87 2.06 4.08 14.85
CA ALA A 87 3.24 3.77 14.08
C ALA A 87 3.07 4.30 12.66
N VAL A 88 4.20 4.59 12.02
CA VAL A 88 4.24 4.98 10.61
C VAL A 88 5.08 3.96 9.88
N ILE A 89 4.49 3.35 8.86
CA ILE A 89 5.20 2.50 7.92
C ILE A 89 5.42 3.31 6.64
N GLU A 90 6.65 3.34 6.17
CA GLU A 90 7.06 4.02 4.96
C GLU A 90 7.58 2.97 3.98
N MET A 91 7.13 3.02 2.72
CA MET A 91 7.63 2.18 1.64
C MET A 91 8.22 3.08 0.56
N TRP A 92 9.54 2.97 0.40
CA TRP A 92 10.34 3.85 -0.45
C TRP A 92 10.48 3.25 -1.85
N MET A 93 10.36 4.12 -2.84
CA MET A 93 10.39 3.79 -4.26
C MET A 93 11.50 4.56 -4.96
N ARG A 94 12.11 3.95 -5.98
CA ARG A 94 13.16 4.59 -6.81
C ARG A 94 12.59 5.60 -7.80
N ASP A 95 11.43 5.30 -8.36
CA ASP A 95 10.76 6.03 -9.43
C ASP A 95 9.31 6.32 -9.02
N ARG A 96 8.87 7.56 -9.23
CA ARG A 96 7.54 8.06 -8.92
C ARG A 96 6.58 8.06 -10.11
N ASP A 97 6.91 7.38 -11.21
CA ASP A 97 5.98 7.14 -12.31
C ASP A 97 4.60 6.73 -11.79
N GLU A 98 3.55 7.36 -12.32
CA GLU A 98 2.20 7.25 -11.77
C GLU A 98 1.70 5.81 -11.75
N SER A 99 2.00 5.03 -12.80
CA SER A 99 1.56 3.64 -12.92
C SER A 99 2.25 2.74 -11.89
N LYS A 100 3.57 2.92 -11.69
CA LYS A 100 4.34 2.19 -10.68
C LYS A 100 3.92 2.58 -9.27
N LYS A 101 3.68 3.87 -9.04
CA LYS A 101 3.20 4.42 -7.78
C LYS A 101 1.88 3.76 -7.37
N ILE A 102 0.87 3.77 -8.25
CA ILE A 102 -0.44 3.18 -7.99
C ILE A 102 -0.31 1.67 -7.73
N ARG A 103 0.43 0.96 -8.59
CA ARG A 103 0.65 -0.48 -8.44
C ARG A 103 1.29 -0.82 -7.10
N ALA A 104 2.34 -0.12 -6.70
CA ALA A 104 3.00 -0.33 -5.42
C ALA A 104 2.04 -0.14 -4.22
N GLY A 105 1.19 0.89 -4.27
CA GLY A 105 0.18 1.12 -3.23
C GLY A 105 -0.82 -0.03 -3.13
N GLU A 106 -1.29 -0.54 -4.27
CA GLU A 106 -2.19 -1.70 -4.33
C GLU A 106 -1.51 -3.00 -3.86
N GLU A 107 -0.26 -3.25 -4.27
CA GLU A 107 0.52 -4.40 -3.81
C GLU A 107 0.71 -4.37 -2.28
N LEU A 108 1.05 -3.21 -1.73
CA LEU A 108 1.18 -3.01 -0.28
C LEU A 108 -0.14 -3.26 0.46
N ARG A 109 -1.26 -2.77 -0.08
CA ARG A 109 -2.60 -3.00 0.50
C ARG A 109 -2.97 -4.48 0.48
N ASN A 110 -2.73 -5.15 -0.65
CA ASN A 110 -3.08 -6.56 -0.85
C ASN A 110 -2.21 -7.48 0.00
N LEU A 111 -0.90 -7.23 0.07
CA LEU A 111 0.04 -8.00 0.90
C LEU A 111 -0.38 -8.00 2.37
N LEU A 112 -0.84 -6.85 2.85
CA LEU A 112 -1.21 -6.66 4.25
C LEU A 112 -2.68 -6.97 4.56
N GLU A 113 -3.42 -7.49 3.57
CA GLU A 113 -4.85 -7.81 3.66
C GLU A 113 -5.68 -6.66 4.27
N LEU A 114 -5.34 -5.42 3.90
CA LEU A 114 -5.90 -4.23 4.54
C LEU A 114 -7.26 -3.85 3.94
N GLU A 115 -8.29 -3.81 4.79
CA GLU A 115 -9.62 -3.36 4.40
C GLU A 115 -9.62 -1.84 4.08
N PRO A 116 -10.07 -1.42 2.89
CA PRO A 116 -9.94 -0.03 2.45
C PRO A 116 -10.72 1.00 3.28
N LYS A 117 -11.74 0.58 4.06
CA LYS A 117 -12.63 1.49 4.80
C LYS A 117 -11.92 2.35 5.86
N ASN A 118 -10.81 1.88 6.43
CA ASN A 118 -10.16 2.53 7.58
C ASN A 118 -8.68 2.85 7.33
N LEU A 119 -8.24 2.86 6.07
CA LEU A 119 -6.83 3.08 5.74
C LEU A 119 -6.51 4.55 5.54
N ILE A 120 -5.47 4.99 6.23
CA ILE A 120 -4.91 6.32 6.06
C ILE A 120 -3.56 6.15 5.37
N PHE A 121 -3.59 6.22 4.06
CA PHE A 121 -2.40 6.30 3.23
C PHE A 121 -2.08 7.73 2.88
N TYR A 122 -0.79 8.03 2.81
CA TYR A 122 -0.27 9.22 2.19
C TYR A 122 0.78 8.84 1.16
N TYR A 123 1.03 9.75 0.23
CA TYR A 123 2.17 9.67 -0.66
C TYR A 123 2.96 10.98 -0.61
N LYS A 124 4.29 10.86 -0.66
CA LYS A 124 5.17 12.02 -0.74
C LYS A 124 6.42 11.75 -1.59
N ASP A 125 6.72 12.67 -2.47
CA ASP A 125 7.94 12.66 -3.27
C ASP A 125 9.18 12.90 -2.39
N HIS A 126 10.30 12.24 -2.71
CA HIS A 126 11.53 12.41 -1.94
C HIS A 126 12.10 13.84 -2.06
N GLN A 127 11.93 14.52 -3.20
CA GLN A 127 12.36 15.92 -3.36
C GLN A 127 11.65 16.87 -2.41
N LEU A 128 10.34 16.67 -2.20
CA LEU A 128 9.58 17.47 -1.23
C LEU A 128 10.01 17.14 0.20
N SER A 129 10.35 15.88 0.47
CA SER A 129 10.85 15.45 1.77
C SER A 129 12.21 16.08 2.10
N LEU A 130 13.10 16.21 1.12
CA LEU A 130 14.38 16.94 1.24
C LEU A 130 14.19 18.41 1.60
N ILE A 131 13.27 19.10 0.91
CA ILE A 131 13.01 20.52 1.13
C ILE A 131 12.41 20.77 2.53
N GLU A 132 11.52 19.88 2.98
CA GLU A 132 10.80 20.06 4.24
C GLU A 132 11.43 19.36 5.45
N GLY A 133 12.45 18.53 5.24
CA GLY A 133 13.11 17.75 6.29
C GLY A 133 12.22 16.66 6.92
N SER A 134 11.17 16.19 6.22
CA SER A 134 10.22 15.23 6.78
C SER A 134 9.45 14.47 5.70
N THR A 135 9.24 13.16 5.88
CA THR A 135 8.34 12.36 5.04
C THR A 135 6.86 12.67 5.30
N MET A 136 6.50 13.08 6.52
CA MET A 136 5.10 13.24 6.95
C MET A 136 4.54 14.65 6.73
N LYS A 137 5.35 15.68 6.95
CA LYS A 137 4.91 17.08 6.74
C LYS A 137 4.49 17.24 5.27
N GLY A 138 3.38 17.92 4.99
CA GLY A 138 2.96 18.19 3.60
C GLY A 138 2.58 16.96 2.74
N SER A 139 2.54 15.74 3.29
CA SER A 139 2.18 14.55 2.53
C SER A 139 0.71 14.57 2.09
N LYS A 140 0.43 14.12 0.86
CA LYS A 140 -0.94 14.13 0.32
C LYS A 140 -1.67 12.85 0.71
N SER A 141 -2.88 12.99 1.26
CA SER A 141 -3.72 11.82 1.58
C SER A 141 -4.11 11.09 0.32
N TYR A 142 -3.98 9.77 0.32
CA TYR A 142 -4.37 8.89 -0.76
C TYR A 142 -5.54 8.03 -0.30
N LYS A 143 -6.64 8.09 -1.05
CA LYS A 143 -7.78 7.20 -0.85
C LYS A 143 -7.74 6.18 -1.97
N PHE A 144 -7.67 4.90 -1.59
CA PHE A 144 -7.96 3.81 -2.52
C PHE A 144 -9.44 3.87 -2.85
N ILE A 145 -9.78 4.52 -3.95
CA ILE A 145 -11.10 4.40 -4.54
C ILE A 145 -11.13 2.98 -5.08
N GLY A 146 -11.97 2.11 -4.48
CA GLY A 146 -12.22 0.79 -5.05
C GLY A 146 -12.52 1.00 -6.53
N THR A 147 -11.67 0.46 -7.40
CA THR A 147 -11.77 0.70 -8.84
C THR A 147 -13.20 0.38 -9.30
N PRO A 148 -13.85 1.23 -10.10
CA PRO A 148 -15.13 0.90 -10.74
C PRO A 148 -14.87 -0.06 -11.92
N VAL A 149 -14.16 -1.15 -11.70
CA VAL A 149 -14.09 -2.24 -12.66
C VAL A 149 -15.26 -3.16 -12.30
N PRO A 150 -16.28 -3.32 -13.16
CA PRO A 150 -17.29 -4.32 -12.96
C PRO A 150 -16.58 -5.67 -12.89
N THR A 151 -16.65 -6.35 -11.74
CA THR A 151 -16.32 -7.77 -11.69
C THR A 151 -17.14 -8.44 -12.79
N PRO A 152 -16.51 -9.12 -13.77
CA PRO A 152 -17.27 -9.84 -14.78
C PRO A 152 -18.15 -10.84 -14.03
N ILE A 153 -19.46 -10.62 -14.09
CA ILE A 153 -20.44 -11.61 -13.64
C ILE A 153 -20.27 -12.74 -14.65
N ILE A 154 -19.61 -13.82 -14.24
CA ILE A 154 -19.64 -15.09 -14.97
C ILE A 154 -21.08 -15.61 -14.76
N PRO A 155 -21.95 -15.61 -15.78
CA PRO A 155 -23.32 -16.05 -15.59
C PRO A 155 -23.38 -17.54 -15.91
N GLU A 156 -23.41 -18.36 -14.87
CA GLU A 156 -23.88 -19.75 -14.92
C GLU A 156 -24.13 -20.13 -13.45
N ILE A 157 -25.33 -20.43 -12.95
CA ILE A 157 -26.50 -21.10 -13.51
C ILE A 157 -27.71 -20.66 -12.66
N ILE A 158 -28.83 -20.31 -13.30
CA ILE A 158 -30.19 -20.81 -13.01
C ILE A 158 -31.08 -20.21 -14.10
N GLY A 159 -31.72 -21.12 -14.84
CA GLY A 159 -32.43 -20.81 -16.07
C GLY A 159 -33.55 -19.79 -15.90
N LEU A 160 -33.57 -18.84 -16.83
CA LEU A 160 -34.79 -18.33 -17.44
C LEU A 160 -34.53 -18.29 -18.94
N GLU A 161 -35.28 -19.14 -19.63
CA GLU A 161 -35.32 -19.27 -21.07
C GLU A 161 -35.91 -18.00 -21.71
N ASN A 162 -35.46 -17.73 -22.94
CA ASN A 162 -36.17 -16.96 -23.98
C ASN A 162 -36.30 -15.43 -23.77
N ALA A 163 -35.31 -14.67 -24.23
CA ALA A 163 -35.53 -13.32 -24.76
C ALA A 163 -34.76 -13.18 -26.08
N THR A 164 -35.48 -12.84 -27.15
CA THR A 164 -34.95 -12.72 -28.52
C THR A 164 -34.21 -11.39 -28.71
N GLU A 165 -33.19 -11.37 -29.58
CA GLU A 165 -32.24 -10.25 -29.83
C GLU A 165 -32.88 -8.89 -30.21
N GLN A 166 -34.19 -8.82 -30.39
CA GLN A 166 -34.89 -7.59 -30.78
C GLN A 166 -35.28 -6.70 -29.58
N GLU A 167 -35.37 -7.22 -28.36
CA GLU A 167 -35.75 -6.41 -27.17
C GLU A 167 -34.55 -5.62 -26.61
N ILE A 168 -33.33 -6.12 -26.77
CA ILE A 168 -32.10 -5.48 -26.28
C ILE A 168 -31.77 -4.20 -27.08
N LYS A 169 -32.12 -4.14 -28.37
CA LYS A 169 -31.85 -2.96 -29.22
C LYS A 169 -32.77 -1.77 -28.95
N LYS A 170 -33.94 -1.98 -28.34
CA LYS A 170 -34.90 -0.89 -28.08
C LYS A 170 -34.54 -0.03 -26.86
N VAL A 171 -33.79 -0.58 -25.92
CA VAL A 171 -33.40 0.12 -24.67
C VAL A 171 -32.20 1.05 -24.88
N GLN A 172 -31.41 0.87 -25.94
CA GLN A 172 -30.18 1.65 -26.17
C GLN A 172 -30.37 2.95 -26.98
N GLU A 173 -31.55 3.19 -27.58
CA GLU A 173 -31.82 4.40 -28.39
C GLU A 173 -32.63 5.49 -27.67
N GLU A 174 -33.18 5.25 -26.47
CA GLU A 174 -34.03 6.25 -25.78
C GLU A 174 -33.30 7.17 -24.77
N ASP A 175 -32.02 6.95 -24.45
CA ASP A 175 -31.33 7.68 -23.36
C ASP A 175 -30.38 8.83 -23.80
N PHE A 176 -30.42 9.29 -25.06
CA PHE A 176 -29.64 10.45 -25.52
C PHE A 176 -30.43 11.41 -26.43
N GLU A 177 -31.41 12.14 -25.88
CA GLU A 177 -31.90 13.41 -26.45
C GLU A 177 -32.46 14.33 -25.34
N ILE A 178 -31.61 15.24 -24.81
CA ILE A 178 -31.87 16.69 -24.64
C ILE A 178 -30.55 17.43 -24.84
#